data_AF-A0A973DCU1-F1
#
_entry.id   AF-A0A973DCU1-F1
#
_cell.length_a   1.000
_cell.length_b   1.000
_cell.length_c   1.000
_cell.angle_alpha   90.00
_cell.angle_beta   90.00
_cell.angle_gamma   90.00
#
_symmetry.space_group_name_H-M   'P 1'
#
loop_
_entity.id
_entity.type
_entity.pdbx_description
1 polymer ?
#
loop_
_entity_poly.entity_id
_entity_poly.type
_entity_poly.pdbx_seq_one_letter_code
_entity_poly.pdbx_strand_id
1 'polypeptide(L)'
;MQLILWRKQKLSSIIAICVVILAVLICIRLSVWQYQRGEQKQQQLSQLAVSKEQGVLSWQELLNLPSELNKTGLQVKVTGEVNKQHYWLLDNQIYQGQVGYDLLVAMTITGESVPL
;
A
#
# COMPACT_ATOMS: atom_id res chain seq x y z
N MET A 1 41.43 -8.98 -44.45
CA MET A 1 40.00 -9.22 -44.10
C MET A 1 39.80 -9.70 -42.66
N GLN A 2 40.61 -10.62 -42.12
CA GLN A 2 40.43 -11.17 -40.76
C GLN A 2 40.58 -10.18 -39.60
N LEU A 3 41.48 -9.19 -39.70
CA LEU A 3 41.69 -8.15 -38.66
C LEU A 3 40.45 -7.27 -38.42
N ILE A 4 39.66 -6.99 -39.46
CA ILE A 4 38.45 -6.17 -39.37
C ILE A 4 37.32 -6.93 -38.68
N LEU A 5 37.18 -8.23 -38.98
CA LEU A 5 36.21 -9.10 -38.34
C LEU A 5 36.52 -9.28 -36.85
N TRP A 6 37.79 -9.44 -36.49
CA TRP A 6 38.22 -9.58 -35.09
C TRP A 6 37.95 -8.31 -34.26
N ARG A 7 38.23 -7.12 -34.83
CA ARG A 7 37.95 -5.83 -34.17
C ARG A 7 36.45 -5.58 -33.98
N LYS A 8 35.62 -5.94 -34.97
CA LYS A 8 34.15 -5.84 -34.88
C LYS A 8 33.58 -6.82 -33.84
N GLN A 9 34.09 -8.04 -33.77
CA GLN A 9 33.67 -9.04 -32.77
C GLN A 9 33.99 -8.58 -31.35
N LYS A 10 35.22 -8.08 -31.10
CA LYS A 10 35.62 -7.55 -29.79
C LYS A 10 34.78 -6.36 -29.35
N LEU A 11 34.46 -5.44 -30.26
CA LEU A 11 33.59 -4.29 -29.97
C LEU A 11 32.16 -4.72 -29.61
N SER A 12 31.59 -5.68 -30.33
CA SER A 12 30.26 -6.24 -30.02
C SER A 12 30.22 -6.90 -28.65
N SER A 13 31.26 -7.68 -28.28
CA SER A 13 31.36 -8.30 -26.95
C SER A 13 31.50 -7.25 -25.83
N ILE A 14 32.28 -6.19 -26.04
CA ILE A 14 32.43 -5.11 -25.04
C ILE A 14 31.08 -4.40 -24.83
N ILE A 15 30.37 -4.06 -25.91
CA ILE A 15 29.05 -3.42 -25.82
C ILE A 15 28.06 -4.33 -25.06
N ALA A 16 28.04 -5.63 -25.37
CA ALA A 16 27.19 -6.58 -24.66
C ALA A 16 27.49 -6.64 -23.16
N ILE A 17 28.78 -6.67 -22.79
CA ILE A 17 29.21 -6.64 -21.38
C ILE A 17 28.77 -5.33 -20.71
N CYS A 18 28.95 -4.18 -21.36
CA CYS A 18 28.51 -2.89 -20.82
C CYS A 18 26.99 -2.86 -20.58
N VAL A 19 26.19 -3.40 -21.51
CA VAL A 19 24.74 -3.50 -21.35
C VAL A 19 24.36 -4.41 -20.18
N VAL A 20 25.02 -5.56 -20.04
CA VAL A 20 24.78 -6.47 -18.91
C VAL A 20 25.13 -5.79 -17.58
N ILE A 21 26.27 -5.11 -17.49
CA ILE A 21 26.66 -4.37 -16.28
C ILE A 21 25.62 -3.30 -15.97
N LEU A 22 25.17 -2.53 -16.96
CA LEU A 22 24.14 -1.51 -16.77
C LEU A 22 22.83 -2.13 -16.26
N ALA A 23 22.38 -3.23 -16.86
CA ALA A 23 21.19 -3.95 -16.42
C ALA A 23 21.32 -4.43 -14.97
N VAL A 24 22.48 -4.99 -14.61
CA VAL A 24 22.77 -5.43 -13.23
C VAL A 24 22.72 -4.26 -12.25
N LEU A 25 23.29 -3.10 -12.59
CA LEU A 25 23.25 -1.90 -11.76
C LEU A 25 21.80 -1.40 -11.56
N ILE A 26 20.97 -1.42 -12.62
CA ILE A 26 19.55 -1.08 -12.53
C ILE A 26 18.82 -2.07 -11.60
N CYS A 27 19.04 -3.37 -11.76
CA CYS A 27 18.43 -4.39 -10.91
C CYS A 27 18.81 -4.24 -9.43
N ILE A 28 20.07 -3.93 -9.13
CA ILE A 28 20.52 -3.64 -7.75
C ILE A 28 19.82 -2.38 -7.21
N ARG A 29 19.70 -1.34 -8.03
CA ARG A 29 19.03 -0.11 -7.60
C ARG A 29 17.53 -0.35 -7.32
N LEU A 30 16.90 -1.19 -8.13
CA LEU A 30 15.51 -1.61 -7.96
C LEU A 30 15.33 -2.53 -6.75
N SER A 31 16.26 -3.44 -6.45
CA SER A 31 16.16 -4.30 -5.27
C SER A 31 16.17 -3.50 -3.98
N VAL A 32 17.03 -2.47 -3.89
CA VAL A 32 17.04 -1.52 -2.77
C VAL A 32 15.71 -0.77 -2.68
N TRP A 33 15.16 -0.31 -3.80
CA TRP A 33 13.87 0.39 -3.80
C TRP A 33 12.70 -0.50 -3.36
N GLN A 34 12.66 -1.74 -3.85
CA GLN A 34 11.65 -2.72 -3.45
C GLN A 34 11.76 -3.07 -1.97
N TYR A 35 12.97 -3.21 -1.44
CA TYR A 35 13.21 -3.44 -0.01
C TYR A 35 12.70 -2.28 0.84
N GLN A 36 13.06 -1.03 0.49
CA GLN A 36 12.61 0.16 1.20
C GLN A 36 11.09 0.29 1.22
N ARG A 37 10.43 0.02 0.10
CA ARG A 37 8.96 0.03 0.02
C ARG A 37 8.34 -1.06 0.90
N GLY A 38 8.97 -2.23 0.97
CA GLY A 38 8.56 -3.32 1.87
C GLY A 38 8.60 -2.89 3.33
N GLU A 39 9.71 -2.30 3.76
CA GLU A 39 9.87 -1.77 5.12
C GLU A 39 8.84 -0.68 5.45
N GLN A 40 8.62 0.28 4.55
CA GLN A 40 7.59 1.31 4.75
C GLN A 40 6.20 0.72 4.95
N LYS A 41 5.83 -0.28 4.12
CA LYS A 41 4.54 -0.96 4.24
C LYS A 41 4.46 -1.74 5.56
N GLN A 42 5.55 -2.38 5.98
CA GLN A 42 5.61 -3.10 7.25
C GLN A 42 5.41 -2.16 8.45
N GLN A 43 6.03 -0.99 8.44
CA GLN A 43 5.85 0.03 9.46
C GLN A 43 4.42 0.56 9.51
N GLN A 44 3.77 0.77 8.37
CA GLN A 44 2.37 1.17 8.31
C GLN A 44 1.46 0.08 8.89
N LEU A 45 1.69 -1.19 8.53
CA LEU A 45 0.92 -2.32 9.04
C LEU A 45 1.10 -2.53 10.54
N SER A 46 2.31 -2.32 11.09
CA SER A 46 2.54 -2.41 12.52
C SER A 46 1.86 -1.28 13.30
N GLN A 47 1.88 -0.04 12.78
CA GLN A 47 1.12 1.06 13.37
C GLN A 47 -0.38 0.76 13.38
N LEU A 48 -0.92 0.27 12.26
CA LEU A 48 -2.32 -0.16 12.17
C LEU A 48 -2.65 -1.28 13.17
N ALA A 49 -1.75 -2.24 13.38
CA ALA A 49 -1.95 -3.31 14.35
C ALA A 49 -2.04 -2.77 15.78
N VAL A 50 -1.15 -1.85 16.16
CA VAL A 50 -1.19 -1.18 17.47
C VAL A 50 -2.48 -0.38 17.65
N SER A 51 -2.93 0.35 16.62
CA SER A 51 -4.20 1.07 16.65
C SER A 51 -5.40 0.13 16.81
N LYS A 52 -5.35 -1.08 16.25
CA LYS A 52 -6.41 -2.09 16.45
C LYS A 52 -6.41 -2.66 17.88
N GLU A 53 -5.27 -2.74 18.54
CA GLU A 53 -5.17 -3.21 19.94
C GLU A 53 -5.77 -2.21 20.94
N GLN A 54 -5.89 -0.92 20.58
CA GLN A 54 -6.53 0.10 21.41
C GLN A 54 -8.04 -0.13 21.61
N GLY A 55 -8.61 -1.13 20.92
CA GLY A 55 -9.99 -1.55 21.07
C GLY A 55 -10.96 -0.75 20.21
N VAL A 56 -12.25 -1.02 20.41
CA VAL A 56 -13.33 -0.36 19.66
C VAL A 56 -13.82 0.84 20.46
N LEU A 57 -13.59 2.03 19.93
CA LEU A 57 -14.04 3.30 20.50
C LEU A 57 -15.52 3.55 20.17
N SER A 58 -16.20 4.32 21.00
CA SER A 58 -17.49 4.93 20.67
C SER A 58 -17.28 6.16 19.77
N TRP A 59 -18.37 6.59 19.11
CA TRP A 59 -18.34 7.82 18.30
C TRP A 59 -17.92 9.05 19.12
N GLN A 60 -18.42 9.19 20.36
CA GLN A 60 -18.06 10.32 21.21
C GLN A 60 -16.57 10.31 21.61
N GLU A 61 -16.02 9.13 21.92
CA GLU A 61 -14.59 9.01 22.24
C GLU A 61 -13.71 9.42 21.06
N LEU A 62 -14.08 9.03 19.83
CA LEU A 62 -13.35 9.43 18.62
C LEU A 62 -13.38 10.95 18.39
N LEU A 63 -14.52 11.60 18.65
CA LEU A 63 -14.68 13.06 18.52
C LEU A 63 -13.86 13.82 19.57
N ASN A 64 -13.69 13.24 20.76
CA ASN A 64 -12.90 13.82 21.84
C ASN A 64 -11.38 13.68 21.63
N LEU A 65 -10.92 12.85 20.68
CA LEU A 65 -9.51 12.74 20.35
C LEU A 65 -8.98 14.03 19.71
N PRO A 66 -7.74 14.46 20.04
CA PRO A 66 -7.12 15.63 19.43
C PRO A 66 -7.17 15.60 17.91
N SER A 67 -7.44 16.74 17.28
CA SER A 67 -7.50 16.87 15.81
C SER A 67 -6.15 16.57 15.13
N GLU A 68 -5.04 16.80 15.83
CA GLU A 68 -3.69 16.52 15.34
C GLU A 68 -3.32 15.03 15.38
N LEU A 69 -4.10 14.21 16.10
CA LEU A 69 -3.84 12.78 16.20
C LEU A 69 -4.25 12.07 14.91
N ASN A 70 -3.37 11.22 14.39
CA ASN A 70 -3.71 10.35 13.27
C ASN A 70 -4.74 9.30 13.70
N LYS A 71 -5.97 9.40 13.17
CA LYS A 71 -7.08 8.48 13.48
C LYS A 71 -7.09 7.21 12.61
N THR A 72 -6.09 7.05 11.73
CA THR A 72 -5.99 5.88 10.83
C THR A 72 -5.78 4.61 11.63
N GLY A 73 -6.59 3.57 11.35
CA GLY A 73 -6.47 2.26 11.99
C GLY A 73 -7.28 2.08 13.28
N LEU A 74 -7.87 3.16 13.82
CA LEU A 74 -8.77 3.07 14.96
C LEU A 74 -10.09 2.39 14.56
N GLN A 75 -10.59 1.53 15.44
CA GLN A 75 -11.90 0.91 15.26
C GLN A 75 -12.94 1.69 16.05
N VAL A 76 -14.09 1.96 15.42
CA VAL A 76 -15.15 2.75 16.02
C VAL A 76 -16.48 2.07 15.83
N LYS A 77 -17.27 2.00 16.90
CA LYS A 77 -18.64 1.52 16.88
C LYS A 77 -19.58 2.70 16.67
N VAL A 78 -20.30 2.68 15.55
CA VAL A 78 -21.28 3.69 15.16
C VAL A 78 -22.64 3.05 14.91
N THR A 79 -23.71 3.84 15.05
CA THR A 79 -25.08 3.42 14.70
C THR A 79 -25.65 4.44 13.72
N GLY A 80 -26.24 3.99 12.62
CA GLY A 80 -26.63 4.89 11.53
C GLY A 80 -27.30 4.19 10.37
N GLU A 81 -27.56 4.95 9.31
CA GLU A 81 -28.13 4.44 8.06
C GLU A 81 -27.03 4.33 6.99
N VAL A 82 -26.99 3.18 6.32
CA VAL A 82 -25.99 2.88 5.28
C VAL A 82 -26.50 3.33 3.92
N ASN A 83 -25.72 4.13 3.20
CA ASN A 83 -26.03 4.54 1.84
C ASN A 83 -25.71 3.41 0.85
N LYS A 84 -26.74 2.70 0.38
CA LYS A 84 -26.60 1.58 -0.56
C LYS A 84 -26.23 2.00 -1.99
N GLN A 85 -26.31 3.28 -2.34
CA GLN A 85 -25.99 3.77 -3.68
C GLN A 85 -24.49 4.02 -3.85
N HIS A 86 -23.77 4.32 -2.75
CA HIS A 86 -22.35 4.65 -2.76
C HIS A 86 -21.56 3.63 -1.94
N TYR A 87 -21.20 2.54 -2.61
CA TYR A 87 -20.34 1.51 -2.05
C TYR A 87 -19.22 1.13 -3.03
N TRP A 88 -18.12 0.65 -2.47
CA TRP A 88 -16.96 0.17 -3.21
C TRP A 88 -16.53 -1.18 -2.66
N LEU A 89 -16.15 -2.07 -3.57
CA LEU A 89 -15.55 -3.34 -3.23
C LEU A 89 -14.04 -3.19 -3.40
N LEU A 90 -13.32 -3.25 -2.29
CA LEU A 90 -11.88 -3.30 -2.30
C LEU A 90 -11.47 -4.74 -2.61
N ASP A 91 -10.85 -4.94 -3.78
CA ASP A 91 -10.42 -6.26 -4.23
C ASP A 91 -9.15 -6.74 -3.52
N ASN A 92 -8.75 -7.97 -3.84
CA ASN A 92 -7.51 -8.61 -3.37
C ASN A 92 -7.36 -8.65 -1.85
N GLN A 93 -8.47 -8.74 -1.12
CA GLN A 93 -8.44 -8.91 0.33
C GLN A 93 -8.35 -10.40 0.66
N ILE A 94 -7.47 -10.74 1.59
CA ILE A 94 -7.33 -12.11 2.09
C ILE A 94 -7.92 -12.14 3.49
N TYR A 95 -9.07 -12.79 3.64
CA TYR A 95 -9.71 -13.02 4.93
C TYR A 95 -9.67 -14.50 5.26
N GLN A 96 -9.03 -14.88 6.38
CA GLN A 96 -8.88 -16.27 6.81
C GLN A 96 -8.32 -17.21 5.71
N GLY A 97 -7.40 -16.71 4.88
CA GLY A 97 -6.76 -17.48 3.81
C GLY A 97 -7.58 -17.59 2.51
N GLN A 98 -8.76 -16.99 2.45
CA GLN A 98 -9.59 -16.94 1.24
C GLN A 98 -9.51 -15.54 0.61
N VAL A 99 -9.36 -15.50 -0.71
CA VAL A 99 -9.38 -14.25 -1.49
C VAL A 99 -10.83 -13.76 -1.61
N GLY A 100 -11.07 -12.48 -1.37
CA GLY A 100 -12.38 -11.86 -1.41
C GLY A 100 -12.29 -10.33 -1.51
N TYR A 101 -13.34 -9.67 -1.01
CA TYR A 101 -13.51 -8.22 -1.07
C TYR A 101 -13.84 -7.66 0.32
N ASP A 102 -13.27 -6.50 0.64
CA ASP A 102 -13.77 -5.66 1.73
C ASP A 102 -14.81 -4.67 1.18
N LEU A 103 -15.95 -4.55 1.84
CA LEU A 103 -17.00 -3.60 1.47
C LEU A 103 -16.76 -2.26 2.17
N LEU A 104 -16.53 -1.22 1.38
CA LEU A 104 -16.50 0.17 1.84
C LEU A 104 -17.85 0.80 1.51
N VAL A 105 -18.51 1.40 2.51
CA VAL A 105 -19.83 2.00 2.31
C VAL A 105 -19.94 3.30 3.08
N ALA A 106 -20.51 4.33 2.43
CA ALA A 106 -20.83 5.57 3.11
C ALA A 106 -22.03 5.36 4.05
N MET A 107 -21.99 5.94 5.23
CA MET A 107 -23.10 5.88 6.18
C MET A 107 -23.29 7.20 6.90
N THR A 108 -24.54 7.49 7.27
CA THR A 108 -24.91 8.65 8.08
C THR A 108 -25.06 8.20 9.53
N ILE A 109 -24.34 8.82 10.45
CA ILE A 109 -24.35 8.46 11.88
C ILE A 109 -25.57 9.10 12.55
N THR A 110 -26.27 8.31 13.37
CA THR A 110 -27.46 8.77 14.10
C THR A 110 -27.06 9.86 15.09
N GLY A 111 -27.61 11.06 14.93
CA GLY A 111 -27.32 12.22 15.80
C GLY A 111 -26.35 13.24 15.21
N GLU A 112 -25.81 13.01 14.00
CA GLU A 112 -25.05 14.01 13.24
C GLU A 112 -25.81 14.40 11.96
N SER A 113 -26.13 15.69 11.85
CA SER A 113 -26.68 16.29 10.64
C SER A 113 -25.55 16.76 9.73
N VAL A 114 -24.84 15.84 9.09
CA VAL A 114 -23.96 16.18 7.97
C VAL A 114 -24.68 15.74 6.69
N PRO A 115 -25.06 16.68 5.79
CA PRO A 115 -25.61 16.29 4.51
C PRO A 115 -24.51 15.63 3.67
N LEU A 116 -24.86 14.48 3.07
CA LEU A 116 -24.03 13.81 2.05
C LEU A 116 -23.91 14.67 0.79
#